data_AF-A0A2X2J3R0-F1
#
_entry.id   AF-A0A2X2J3R0-F1
#
_cell.length_a   1.000
_cell.length_b   1.000
_cell.length_c   1.000
_cell.angle_alpha   90.00
_cell.angle_beta   90.00
_cell.angle_gamma   90.00
#
_symmetry.space_group_name_H-M   'P 1'
#
loop_
_entity.id
_entity.type
_entity.pdbx_description
1 polymer ?
#
loop_
_entity_poly.entity_id
_entity_poly.type
_entity_poly.pdbx_seq_one_letter_code
_entity_poly.pdbx_strand_id
1 'polypeptide(L)'
;MTILSEIVAFLNQDPTGIASSVIASASYDFLKNTLNFKSLKTKIGKLFRSEKETEIFIQNLCERPASNNVESDIKALYQETTGSQAPLDIQSLLVDWLKENKHAIENINNIQISHSSGFNIGVQNAARDIINIQGDYRATKDSDADQ
;
A
#
# COMPACT_ATOMS: atom_id res chain seq x y z
N MET A 1 13.68 -1.31 -0.11
CA MET A 1 12.31 -1.38 0.43
C MET A 1 12.25 -0.53 1.68
N THR A 2 11.14 0.16 1.92
CA THR A 2 10.96 0.99 3.12
C THR A 2 10.48 0.15 4.30
N ILE A 3 10.53 0.68 5.52
CA ILE A 3 10.07 -0.04 6.73
C ILE A 3 8.63 -0.53 6.54
N LEU A 4 7.72 0.35 6.09
CA LEU A 4 6.33 -0.03 5.78
C LEU A 4 6.25 -1.18 4.78
N SER A 5 7.07 -1.14 3.73
CA SER A 5 7.07 -2.13 2.65
C SER A 5 7.49 -3.52 3.13
N GLU A 6 8.49 -3.58 4.01
CA GLU A 6 8.91 -4.84 4.63
C GLU A 6 7.84 -5.40 5.57
N ILE A 7 7.13 -4.55 6.33
CA ILE A 7 6.01 -5.02 7.17
C ILE A 7 4.92 -5.63 6.29
N VAL A 8 4.61 -5.02 5.14
CA VAL A 8 3.62 -5.57 4.20
C VAL A 8 4.14 -6.85 3.54
N ALA A 9 5.42 -6.89 3.14
CA ALA A 9 6.04 -8.08 2.58
C ALA A 9 6.04 -9.27 3.56
N PHE A 10 6.26 -9.01 4.85
CA PHE A 10 6.13 -10.02 5.91
C PHE A 10 4.70 -10.59 5.97
N LEU A 11 3.68 -9.74 5.86
CA LEU A 11 2.27 -10.18 5.81
C LEU A 11 1.95 -11.00 4.54
N ASN A 12 2.76 -10.91 3.49
CA ASN A 12 2.56 -11.66 2.25
C ASN A 12 3.05 -13.11 2.30
N GLN A 13 3.88 -13.44 3.28
CA GLN A 13 4.31 -14.82 3.52
C GLN A 13 3.23 -15.63 4.25
N ASP A 14 2.19 -14.97 4.75
CA ASP A 14 0.98 -15.59 5.29
C ASP A 14 0.05 -16.01 4.13
N PRO A 15 -0.63 -17.17 4.18
CA PRO A 15 -1.55 -17.62 3.11
C PRO A 15 -2.75 -16.68 2.88
N THR A 16 -2.93 -15.69 3.73
CA THR A 16 -3.89 -14.58 3.58
C THR A 16 -3.26 -13.30 2.99
N GLY A 17 -2.07 -13.39 2.40
CA GLY A 17 -1.21 -12.27 2.00
C GLY A 17 -1.81 -11.20 1.08
N ILE A 18 -1.19 -10.03 1.13
CA ILE A 18 -1.55 -8.77 0.46
C ILE A 18 -0.50 -8.48 -0.63
N ALA A 19 -0.61 -9.07 -1.83
CA ALA A 19 0.39 -8.88 -2.90
C ALA A 19 0.77 -7.37 -3.06
N SER A 20 1.99 -6.99 -2.67
CA SER A 20 2.35 -5.57 -2.44
C SER A 20 3.76 -5.22 -2.90
N SER A 21 4.00 -5.38 -4.21
CA SER A 21 5.16 -4.78 -4.89
C SER A 21 5.05 -3.25 -4.98
N VAL A 22 3.83 -2.69 -4.85
CA VAL A 22 3.56 -1.26 -5.10
C VAL A 22 3.82 -0.35 -3.91
N ILE A 23 3.56 -0.77 -2.66
CA ILE A 23 3.91 0.04 -1.48
C ILE A 23 5.42 0.33 -1.45
N ALA A 24 6.25 -0.59 -1.97
CA ALA A 24 7.70 -0.44 -2.06
C ALA A 24 8.17 0.76 -2.89
N SER A 25 7.31 1.30 -3.78
CA SER A 25 7.66 2.38 -4.70
C SER A 25 6.77 3.62 -4.55
N ALA A 26 5.75 3.58 -3.68
CA ALA A 26 4.80 4.65 -3.50
C ALA A 26 5.30 5.69 -2.47
N SER A 27 5.27 6.98 -2.85
CA SER A 27 5.57 8.07 -1.91
C SER A 27 4.51 8.19 -0.83
N TYR A 28 4.89 8.72 0.34
CA TYR A 28 3.95 9.01 1.44
C TYR A 28 2.73 9.83 0.98
N ASP A 29 2.94 10.80 0.08
CA ASP A 29 1.88 11.63 -0.49
C ASP A 29 0.85 10.86 -1.33
N PHE A 30 1.27 9.77 -1.99
CA PHE A 30 0.36 8.88 -2.71
C PHE A 30 -0.35 7.94 -1.74
N LEU A 31 0.40 7.38 -0.78
CA LEU A 31 -0.12 6.47 0.22
C LEU A 31 -1.20 7.14 1.09
N LYS A 32 -1.04 8.41 1.46
CA LYS A 32 -2.02 9.12 2.30
C LYS A 32 -3.37 9.36 1.64
N ASN A 33 -3.40 9.36 0.30
CA ASN A 33 -4.63 9.50 -0.47
C ASN A 33 -5.36 8.16 -0.64
N THR A 34 -4.68 7.04 -0.38
CA THR A 34 -5.21 5.70 -0.66
C THR A 34 -5.37 4.84 0.59
N LEU A 35 -4.53 5.03 1.61
CA LEU A 35 -4.57 4.36 2.90
C LEU A 35 -5.19 5.28 3.96
N ASN A 36 -5.97 4.70 4.87
CA ASN A 36 -6.60 5.47 5.95
C ASN A 36 -5.61 5.72 7.10
N PHE A 37 -4.66 6.64 6.91
CA PHE A 37 -3.73 7.02 7.99
C PHE A 37 -4.41 7.71 9.18
N LYS A 38 -5.66 8.19 9.03
CA LYS A 38 -6.42 8.75 10.14
C LYS A 38 -6.74 7.68 11.19
N SER A 39 -7.11 6.46 10.76
CA SER A 39 -7.30 5.35 11.70
C SER A 39 -5.98 4.93 12.34
N LEU A 40 -4.87 4.94 11.60
CA LEU A 40 -3.55 4.67 12.15
C LEU A 40 -3.18 5.67 13.24
N LYS A 41 -3.28 6.98 12.95
CA LYS A 41 -3.06 8.06 13.91
C LYS A 41 -3.91 7.90 15.17
N THR A 42 -5.15 7.41 15.04
CA THR A 42 -6.02 7.15 16.19
C THR A 42 -5.54 5.96 17.04
N LYS A 43 -5.03 4.90 16.40
CA LYS A 43 -4.52 3.69 17.10
C LYS A 43 -3.21 3.97 17.84
N ILE A 44 -2.24 4.57 17.16
CA ILE A 44 -0.90 4.77 17.72
C ILE A 44 -0.72 6.14 18.38
N GLY A 45 -1.60 7.11 18.14
CA GLY A 45 -1.45 8.49 18.60
C GLY A 45 -1.33 8.63 20.12
N LYS A 46 -1.93 7.72 20.89
CA LYS A 46 -1.80 7.67 22.37
C LYS A 46 -0.40 7.30 22.84
N LEU A 47 0.44 6.75 21.96
CA LEU A 47 1.83 6.41 22.25
C LEU A 47 2.73 7.66 22.13
N PHE A 48 2.31 8.67 21.38
CA PHE A 48 3.09 9.89 21.15
C PHE A 48 2.62 11.01 22.08
N ARG A 49 3.50 11.99 22.36
CA ARG A 49 3.15 13.14 23.20
C ARG A 49 2.33 14.16 22.42
N SER A 50 2.44 14.15 21.09
CA SER A 50 1.76 15.07 20.20
C SER A 50 1.37 14.40 18.87
N GLU A 51 0.32 14.95 18.24
CA GLU A 51 -0.10 14.53 16.90
C GLU A 51 1.01 14.75 15.86
N LYS A 52 1.82 15.80 16.05
CA LYS A 52 2.96 16.11 15.19
C LYS A 52 4.02 15.00 15.20
N GLU A 53 4.37 14.47 16.37
CA GLU A 53 5.28 13.32 16.46
C GLU A 53 4.69 12.08 15.80
N THR A 54 3.38 11.86 15.96
CA THR A 54 2.68 10.74 15.30
C THR A 54 2.80 10.85 13.78
N GLU A 55 2.60 12.05 13.22
CA GLU A 55 2.69 12.29 11.79
C GLU A 55 4.12 12.11 11.26
N ILE A 56 5.11 12.66 11.97
CA ILE A 56 6.53 12.49 11.63
C ILE A 56 6.91 11.00 11.65
N PHE A 57 6.43 10.24 12.63
CA PHE A 57 6.67 8.81 12.70
C PHE A 57 6.08 8.07 11.49
N ILE A 58 4.81 8.32 11.16
CA ILE A 58 4.13 7.67 10.02
C ILE A 58 4.81 8.02 8.70
N GLN A 59 5.18 9.29 8.52
CA GLN A 59 5.90 9.73 7.32
C GLN A 59 7.23 8.97 7.18
N ASN A 60 8.04 8.97 8.25
CA ASN A 60 9.32 8.25 8.23
C ASN A 60 9.15 6.74 8.06
N LEU A 61 8.07 6.14 8.56
CA LEU A 61 7.76 4.72 8.33
C LEU A 61 7.60 4.41 6.83
N CYS A 62 7.02 5.36 6.08
CA CYS A 62 6.78 5.22 4.64
C CYS A 62 8.02 5.51 3.80
N GLU A 63 8.89 6.43 4.23
CA GLU A 63 10.02 6.93 3.43
C GLU A 63 11.37 6.30 3.79
N ARG A 64 11.55 5.86 5.05
CA ARG A 64 12.84 5.35 5.52
C ARG A 64 13.10 3.94 4.99
N PRO A 65 14.30 3.66 4.46
CA PRO A 65 14.67 2.30 4.07
C PRO A 65 14.65 1.37 5.28
N ALA A 66 14.18 0.14 5.09
CA ALA A 66 14.29 -0.90 6.09
C ALA A 66 15.72 -1.46 6.12
N SER A 67 16.15 -1.86 7.30
CA SER A 67 17.34 -2.68 7.52
C SER A 67 16.95 -4.17 7.50
N ASN A 68 17.90 -5.05 7.82
CA ASN A 68 17.62 -6.50 7.91
C ASN A 68 16.66 -6.89 9.06
N ASN A 69 16.29 -5.97 9.95
CA ASN A 69 15.42 -6.25 11.10
C ASN A 69 14.38 -5.14 11.29
N VAL A 70 13.21 -5.35 10.71
CA VAL A 70 12.05 -4.44 10.72
C VAL A 70 11.59 -4.07 12.12
N GLU A 71 11.58 -5.03 13.05
CA GLU A 71 11.20 -4.75 14.44
C GLU A 71 12.18 -3.77 15.09
N SER A 72 13.48 -3.97 14.87
CA SER A 72 14.51 -3.05 15.35
C SER A 72 14.38 -1.68 14.69
N ASP A 73 14.07 -1.61 13.39
CA ASP A 73 13.89 -0.36 12.67
C ASP A 73 12.68 0.45 13.19
N ILE A 74 11.55 -0.21 13.47
CA ILE A 74 10.36 0.42 14.06
C ILE A 74 10.70 1.00 15.44
N LYS A 75 11.40 0.23 16.28
CA LYS A 75 11.79 0.65 17.63
C LYS A 75 12.76 1.82 17.59
N ALA A 76 13.77 1.77 16.72
CA ALA A 76 14.71 2.86 16.51
C ALA A 76 14.01 4.12 16.02
N LEU A 77 13.13 4.00 15.03
CA LEU A 77 12.38 5.12 14.48
C LEU A 77 11.50 5.80 15.54
N TYR A 78 10.84 5.02 16.38
CA TYR A 78 10.03 5.55 17.47
C TYR A 78 10.90 6.30 18.49
N GLN A 79 12.05 5.73 18.86
CA GLN A 79 12.98 6.36 19.79
C GLN A 79 13.57 7.66 19.22
N GLU A 80 13.89 7.70 17.94
CA GLU A 80 14.37 8.92 17.26
C GLU A 80 13.28 10.00 17.22
N THR A 81 12.01 9.61 17.07
CA THR A 81 10.90 10.56 16.99
C THR A 81 10.50 11.11 18.36
N THR A 82 10.49 10.28 19.39
CA THR A 82 9.92 10.62 20.72
C THR A 82 10.97 10.80 21.83
N GLY A 83 12.22 10.43 21.56
CA GLY A 83 13.29 10.31 22.56
C GLY A 83 13.03 9.26 23.64
N SER A 84 12.00 8.41 23.47
CA SER A 84 11.51 7.47 24.47
C SER A 84 11.62 6.03 23.97
N GLN A 85 11.69 5.07 24.88
CA GLN A 85 11.72 3.65 24.50
C GLN A 85 10.41 3.26 23.81
N ALA A 86 10.54 2.50 22.72
CA ALA A 86 9.39 2.03 21.95
C ALA A 86 8.50 1.08 22.78
N PRO A 87 7.18 1.28 22.79
CA PRO A 87 6.25 0.37 23.43
C PRO A 87 6.22 -0.96 22.67
N LEU A 88 6.07 -2.07 23.40
CA LEU A 88 6.12 -3.43 22.85
C LEU A 88 5.02 -3.66 21.80
N ASP A 89 3.86 -3.04 21.98
CA ASP A 89 2.69 -3.23 21.13
C ASP A 89 2.73 -2.44 19.80
N ILE A 90 3.69 -1.53 19.60
CA ILE A 90 3.67 -0.63 18.42
C ILE A 90 3.67 -1.42 17.11
N GLN A 91 4.49 -2.47 17.00
CA GLN A 91 4.53 -3.31 15.82
C GLN A 91 3.22 -4.06 15.61
N SER A 92 2.64 -4.59 16.69
CA SER A 92 1.34 -5.27 16.61
C SER A 92 0.23 -4.34 16.13
N LEU A 93 0.23 -3.09 16.59
CA LEU A 93 -0.74 -2.06 16.15
C LEU A 93 -0.55 -1.68 14.68
N LEU A 94 0.69 -1.60 14.19
CA LEU A 94 0.98 -1.38 12.77
C LEU A 94 0.49 -2.54 11.91
N VAL A 95 0.75 -3.78 12.33
CA VAL A 95 0.31 -5.00 11.64
C VAL A 95 -1.22 -5.10 11.61
N ASP A 96 -1.88 -4.83 12.73
CA ASP A 96 -3.33 -4.84 12.83
C ASP A 96 -3.97 -3.81 11.89
N TRP A 97 -3.43 -2.59 11.85
CA TRP A 97 -3.87 -1.57 10.91
C TRP A 97 -3.67 -1.99 9.44
N LEU A 98 -2.55 -2.62 9.11
CA LEU A 98 -2.32 -3.13 7.75
C LEU A 98 -3.33 -4.19 7.34
N LYS A 99 -3.72 -5.08 8.27
CA LYS A 99 -4.78 -6.08 8.04
C LYS A 99 -6.13 -5.44 7.80
N GLU A 100 -6.49 -4.42 8.58
CA GLU A 100 -7.73 -3.64 8.38
C GLU A 100 -7.76 -2.92 7.03
N ASN A 101 -6.59 -2.48 6.53
CA ASN A 101 -6.47 -1.77 5.26
C ASN A 101 -6.11 -2.70 4.09
N LYS A 102 -6.18 -4.02 4.27
CA LYS A 102 -5.79 -5.01 3.25
C LYS A 102 -6.38 -4.71 1.88
N HIS A 103 -7.69 -4.50 1.79
CA HIS A 103 -8.36 -4.22 0.52
C HIS A 103 -7.87 -2.95 -0.18
N ALA A 104 -7.55 -1.90 0.59
CA ALA A 104 -6.99 -0.67 0.02
C ALA A 104 -5.59 -0.91 -0.55
N ILE A 105 -4.77 -1.71 0.15
CA ILE A 105 -3.43 -2.10 -0.31
C ILE A 105 -3.50 -2.97 -1.57
N GLU A 106 -4.42 -3.94 -1.62
CA GLU A 106 -4.66 -4.75 -2.82
C GLU A 106 -5.10 -3.89 -4.01
N ASN A 107 -5.94 -2.88 -3.77
CA ASN A 107 -6.41 -1.99 -4.83
C ASN A 107 -5.30 -1.08 -5.39
N ILE A 108 -4.38 -0.60 -4.53
CA ILE A 108 -3.18 0.13 -4.96
C ILE A 108 -2.37 -0.69 -5.96
N ASN A 109 -2.25 -2.00 -5.71
CA ASN A 109 -1.52 -2.91 -6.61
C ASN A 109 -2.20 -2.99 -8.00
N ASN A 110 -3.52 -3.12 -8.04
CA ASN A 110 -4.28 -3.23 -9.29
C ASN A 110 -4.25 -1.94 -10.14
N ILE A 111 -4.26 -0.76 -9.51
CA ILE A 111 -4.25 0.54 -10.22
C ILE A 111 -2.93 0.77 -10.97
N GLN A 112 -1.79 0.44 -10.37
CA GLN A 112 -0.49 0.71 -11.00
C GLN A 112 -0.15 -0.27 -12.13
N ILE A 113 -0.60 -1.54 -12.03
CA ILE A 113 -0.53 -2.52 -13.12
C ILE A 113 -1.32 -2.03 -14.34
N SER A 114 -2.49 -1.44 -14.10
CA SER A 114 -3.34 -0.87 -15.15
C SER A 114 -2.73 0.37 -15.82
N HIS A 115 -1.81 1.08 -15.15
CA HIS A 115 -1.10 2.23 -15.72
C HIS A 115 0.16 1.87 -16.52
N SER A 116 0.71 0.66 -16.34
CA SER A 116 1.98 0.22 -16.96
C SER A 116 1.78 -0.69 -18.19
N SER A 117 0.60 -1.27 -18.37
CA SER A 117 0.12 -1.73 -19.68
C SER A 117 -0.88 -0.72 -20.21
N GLY A 118 -0.82 -0.33 -21.48
CA GLY A 118 -1.71 0.64 -22.11
C GLY A 118 -3.18 0.19 -22.21
N PHE A 119 -3.83 -0.07 -21.08
CA PHE A 119 -5.21 -0.50 -20.96
C PHE A 119 -5.90 0.39 -19.92
N ASN A 120 -6.69 1.35 -20.41
CA ASN A 120 -7.58 2.15 -19.57
C ASN A 120 -8.67 1.25 -18.98
N ILE A 121 -8.42 0.67 -17.81
CA ILE A 121 -9.47 0.02 -17.03
C ILE A 121 -10.01 1.06 -16.05
N GLY A 122 -11.16 1.64 -16.41
CA GLY A 122 -11.95 2.45 -15.51
C GLY A 122 -12.31 1.63 -14.27
N VAL A 123 -11.76 2.01 -13.12
CA VAL A 123 -12.07 1.40 -11.83
C VAL A 123 -13.51 1.76 -11.47
N GLN A 124 -14.47 0.90 -11.86
CA GLN A 124 -15.84 0.98 -11.37
C GLN A 124 -15.95 0.20 -10.06
N ASN A 125 -15.94 0.91 -8.93
CA ASN A 125 -16.59 0.43 -7.72
C ASN A 125 -18.10 0.45 -7.98
N ALA A 126 -18.66 -0.65 -8.46
CA ALA A 126 -20.10 -0.84 -8.51
C ALA A 126 -20.45 -2.29 -8.16
N ALA A 127 -21.01 -2.47 -6.96
CA ALA A 127 -21.70 -3.69 -6.59
C ALA A 127 -22.89 -3.88 -7.55
N ARG A 128 -22.86 -4.95 -8.37
CA ARG A 128 -23.78 -5.26 -9.49
C ARG A 128 -23.59 -4.25 -10.65
N ASP A 129 -23.30 -4.63 -11.90
CA ASP A 129 -24.03 -5.56 -12.77
C ASP A 129 -23.22 -5.76 -14.08
N ILE A 130 -23.28 -6.98 -14.64
CA ILE A 130 -23.07 -7.40 -16.04
C ILE A 130 -21.82 -6.91 -16.80
N ILE A 131 -20.91 -7.86 -17.04
CA ILE A 131 -19.86 -7.81 -18.07
C ILE A 131 -20.52 -7.94 -19.46
N ASN A 132 -20.62 -6.85 -20.22
CA ASN A 132 -20.91 -6.91 -21.65
C ASN A 132 -19.62 -6.61 -22.44
N ILE A 133 -18.88 -7.66 -22.78
CA ILE A 133 -17.75 -7.57 -23.69
C ILE A 133 -18.31 -7.62 -25.12
N GLN A 134 -18.53 -6.46 -25.73
CA GLN A 134 -18.55 -6.37 -27.19
C GLN A 134 -17.09 -6.29 -27.65
N GLY A 135 -16.58 -7.44 -28.12
CA GLY A 135 -15.29 -7.49 -28.80
C GLY A 135 -15.40 -6.79 -30.16
N ASP A 136 -14.70 -5.67 -30.32
CA ASP A 136 -14.39 -5.15 -31.65
C ASP A 136 -13.23 -5.99 -32.23
N TYR A 137 -13.58 -7.15 -32.77
CA TYR A 137 -12.67 -7.97 -33.56
C TYR A 137 -12.57 -7.36 -34.96
N ARG A 138 -11.60 -6.46 -35.19
CA ARG A 138 -11.25 -6.04 -36.56
C ARG A 138 -10.51 -7.16 -37.26
N ALA A 139 -11.27 -8.14 -37.76
CA ALA A 139 -10.85 -8.96 -38.88
C ALA A 139 -11.18 -8.23 -40.18
N THR A 140 -10.16 -7.64 -40.80
CA THR A 140 -10.17 -7.33 -42.24
C THR A 140 -8.82 -7.78 -42.76
N LYS A 141 -8.73 -9.06 -43.16
CA LYS A 141 -8.93 -9.57 -44.53
C LYS A 141 -7.78 -9.20 -45.46
N ASP A 142 -6.98 -10.22 -45.72
CA ASP A 142 -6.40 -10.58 -47.01
C ASP A 142 -7.11 -9.89 -48.20
N SER A 143 -6.34 -9.20 -49.03
CA SER A 143 -6.74 -8.82 -50.39
C SER A 143 -5.49 -8.83 -51.25
N ASP A 144 -5.22 -10.03 -51.76
CA ASP A 144 -4.60 -10.24 -53.06
C ASP A 144 -5.54 -9.73 -54.19
N ALA A 145 -4.97 -9.52 -55.39
CA ALA A 145 -5.58 -9.19 -56.69
C ALA A 145 -5.69 -7.72 -57.16
N ASP A 146 -4.73 -7.38 -58.05
CA ASP A 146 -4.91 -6.91 -59.45
C ASP A 146 -5.56 -5.54 -59.73
N GLN A 147 -4.72 -4.57 -60.13
CA GLN A 147 -4.89 -3.71 -61.32
C GLN A 147 -3.57 -3.07 -61.75
#